data_AF-A0A4C1YI42-F1
#
_entry.id   AF-A0A4C1YI42-F1
#
_cell.length_a   1.000
_cell.length_b   1.000
_cell.length_c   1.000
_cell.angle_alpha   90.00
_cell.angle_beta   90.00
_cell.angle_gamma   90.00
#
_symmetry.space_group_name_H-M   'P 1'
#
loop_
_entity.id
_entity.type
_entity.pdbx_description
1 polymer ?
#
loop_
_entity_poly.entity_id
_entity_poly.type
_entity_poly.pdbx_seq_one_letter_code
_entity_poly.pdbx_strand_id
1 'polypeptide(L)'
;MAGGVVYLHMYYPDDNRYVLNLLTAKSRVATLHNISLARLELCANLIPAKLMRIVIDTYSSRCVCAFTDSTVALDRIHSTPSRWQTFVANRVINIQDYIAPDNFYHISGKENPADC
;
A
#
# COMPACT_ATOMS: atom_id res chain seq x y z
N MET A 1 -14.42 -2.96 1.80
CA MET A 1 -14.05 -1.81 0.95
C MET A 1 -12.54 -1.90 0.70
N ALA A 2 -12.01 -1.38 -0.40
CA ALA A 2 -10.56 -1.39 -0.66
C ALA A 2 -10.10 0.06 -0.79
N GLY A 3 -9.29 0.55 0.15
CA GLY A 3 -8.83 1.94 0.13
C GLY A 3 -7.42 2.09 0.67
N GLY A 4 -6.85 3.27 0.46
CA GLY A 4 -5.57 3.64 1.05
C GLY A 4 -5.35 5.14 1.00
N VAL A 5 -4.44 5.56 1.85
CA VAL A 5 -4.12 6.95 2.12
C VAL A 5 -2.62 7.15 1.97
N VAL A 6 -2.20 8.24 1.33
CA VAL A 6 -0.79 8.61 1.17
C VAL A 6 -0.53 9.92 1.89
N TYR A 7 0.45 9.88 2.79
CA TYR A 7 0.93 11.04 3.52
C TYR A 7 2.32 11.45 3.02
N LEU A 8 2.56 12.75 3.00
CA LEU A 8 3.89 13.32 2.79
C LEU A 8 4.44 13.74 4.16
N HIS A 9 5.55 13.14 4.55
CA HIS A 9 6.28 13.49 5.76
C HIS A 9 7.43 14.43 5.39
N MET A 10 7.38 15.67 5.86
CA MET A 10 8.37 16.71 5.57
C MET A 10 9.06 17.18 6.84
N TYR A 11 10.37 17.31 6.77
CA TYR A 11 11.19 17.95 7.80
C TYR A 11 11.56 19.35 7.32
N TYR A 12 11.24 20.36 8.12
CA TYR A 12 11.65 21.75 7.89
C TYR A 12 12.80 22.08 8.85
N PRO A 13 14.05 22.17 8.36
CA PRO A 13 15.21 22.38 9.21
C PRO A 13 15.18 23.72 9.95
N ASP A 14 14.64 24.76 9.31
CA ASP A 14 14.62 26.12 9.84
C ASP A 14 13.85 26.23 11.16
N ASP A 15 12.76 25.47 11.30
CA ASP A 15 11.89 25.46 12.47
C ASP A 15 12.06 24.17 13.31
N ASN A 16 12.99 23.27 12.95
CA ASN A 16 13.14 21.92 13.52
C ASN A 16 11.80 21.17 13.68
N ARG A 17 10.93 21.25 12.66
CA ARG A 17 9.57 20.71 12.71
C ARG A 17 9.36 19.60 11.70
N TYR A 18 8.57 18.61 12.10
CA TYR A 18 8.04 17.58 11.22
C TYR A 18 6.57 17.86 10.92
N VAL A 19 6.20 17.81 9.65
CA VAL A 19 4.82 18.01 9.20
C VAL A 19 4.39 16.77 8.41
N LEU A 20 3.24 16.23 8.78
CA LEU A 20 2.59 15.13 8.07
C LEU A 20 1.36 15.68 7.36
N ASN A 21 1.40 15.71 6.03
CA ASN A 21 0.29 16.20 5.22
C ASN A 21 -0.38 15.05 4.48
N LEU A 22 -1.71 14.96 4.58
CA LEU A 22 -2.49 14.10 3.72
C LEU A 22 -2.35 14.59 2.27
N LEU A 23 -1.76 13.78 1.41
CA LEU A 23 -1.56 14.14 0.01
C LEU A 23 -2.73 13.66 -0.85
N THR A 24 -3.13 12.41 -0.66
CA THR A 24 -4.21 11.81 -1.45
C THR A 24 -4.76 10.58 -0.76
N ALA A 25 -6.06 10.31 -0.99
CA ALA A 25 -6.74 9.12 -0.53
C ALA A 25 -7.58 8.55 -1.68
N LYS A 26 -7.67 7.23 -1.76
CA LYS A 26 -8.50 6.56 -2.77
C LYS A 26 -9.15 5.34 -2.19
N SER A 27 -10.47 5.22 -2.38
CA SER A 27 -11.24 4.04 -2.02
C SER A 27 -11.99 3.48 -3.22
N ARG A 28 -12.28 2.19 -3.17
CA ARG A 28 -13.09 1.46 -4.14
C ARG A 28 -14.01 0.51 -3.38
N VAL A 29 -15.29 0.57 -3.69
CA VAL A 29 -16.27 -0.41 -3.19
C VAL A 29 -15.94 -1.78 -3.79
N ALA A 30 -15.96 -2.82 -2.96
CA ALA A 30 -15.72 -4.18 -3.43
C ALA A 30 -16.88 -4.62 -4.33
N THR A 31 -16.58 -5.24 -5.47
CA THR A 31 -17.61 -5.79 -6.35
C THR A 31 -18.22 -7.04 -5.72
N LEU A 32 -19.55 -7.23 -5.84
CA LEU A 32 -20.34 -8.31 -5.23
C LEU A 32 -20.07 -9.73 -5.79
N HIS A 33 -18.96 -9.95 -6.49
CA HIS A 33 -18.59 -11.28 -6.96
C HIS A 33 -18.02 -12.12 -5.81
N ASN A 34 -18.29 -13.43 -5.82
CA ASN A 34 -17.70 -14.40 -4.89
C ASN A 34 -16.19 -14.53 -5.14
N ILE A 35 -15.41 -13.63 -4.56
CA ILE A 35 -13.95 -13.69 -4.55
C ILE A 35 -13.50 -14.06 -3.14
N SER A 36 -12.49 -14.94 -3.02
CA SER A 36 -11.95 -15.31 -1.70
C SER A 36 -11.38 -14.10 -0.96
N LEU A 37 -11.47 -14.11 0.38
CA LEU A 37 -10.95 -13.06 1.27
C LEU A 37 -9.50 -12.68 0.92
N ALA A 38 -8.67 -13.71 0.77
CA ALA A 38 -7.28 -13.61 0.33
C ALA A 38 -7.09 -12.75 -0.95
N ARG A 39 -7.96 -12.87 -1.94
CA ARG A 39 -7.88 -12.09 -3.18
C ARG A 39 -8.37 -10.66 -2.98
N LEU A 40 -9.34 -10.45 -2.09
CA LEU A 40 -9.83 -9.12 -1.73
C LEU A 40 -8.74 -8.30 -1.03
N GLU A 41 -8.05 -8.88 -0.04
CA GLU A 41 -6.95 -8.22 0.68
C GLU A 41 -5.81 -7.80 -0.25
N LEU A 42 -5.44 -8.67 -1.21
CA LEU A 42 -4.41 -8.34 -2.18
C LEU A 42 -4.86 -7.27 -3.18
N CYS A 43 -6.13 -7.30 -3.60
CA CYS A 43 -6.70 -6.25 -4.45
C CYS A 43 -6.79 -4.90 -3.72
N ALA A 44 -6.99 -4.93 -2.40
CA ALA A 44 -7.02 -3.72 -1.58
C ALA A 44 -5.68 -2.99 -1.57
N ASN A 45 -4.57 -3.72 -1.64
CA ASN A 45 -3.22 -3.16 -1.67
C ASN A 45 -2.75 -2.67 -3.06
N LEU A 46 -3.37 -3.13 -4.15
CA LEU A 46 -2.96 -2.75 -5.51
C LEU A 46 -3.26 -1.28 -5.85
N ILE A 47 -4.44 -0.78 -5.45
CA ILE A 47 -4.83 0.61 -5.73
C ILE A 47 -3.91 1.60 -4.97
N PRO A 48 -3.67 1.45 -3.66
CA PRO A 48 -2.73 2.27 -2.92
C PRO A 48 -1.30 2.17 -3.45
N ALA A 49 -0.82 0.97 -3.82
CA ALA A 49 0.52 0.81 -4.38
C ALA A 49 0.71 1.63 -5.67
N LYS A 50 -0.29 1.59 -6.57
CA LYS A 50 -0.27 2.40 -7.81
C LYS A 50 -0.32 3.89 -7.52
N LEU A 51 -1.13 4.31 -6.54
CA LEU A 51 -1.23 5.72 -6.13
C LEU A 51 0.09 6.22 -5.56
N MET A 52 0.72 5.41 -4.71
CA MET A 52 2.01 5.72 -4.13
C MET A 52 3.10 5.81 -5.21
N ARG A 53 3.06 4.96 -6.25
CA ARG A 53 3.99 5.07 -7.37
C ARG A 53 3.93 6.45 -8.05
N ILE A 54 2.72 6.95 -8.31
CA ILE A 54 2.52 8.28 -8.90
C ILE A 54 3.13 9.36 -7.99
N VAL A 55 2.95 9.25 -6.67
CA VAL A 55 3.50 10.19 -5.69
C VAL A 55 5.03 10.12 -5.67
N ILE A 56 5.62 8.93 -5.66
CA ILE A 56 7.07 8.73 -5.69
C ILE A 56 7.67 9.39 -6.95
N ASP A 57 7.06 9.13 -8.11
CA ASP A 57 7.53 9.68 -9.39
C ASP A 57 7.35 11.21 -9.45
N THR A 58 6.30 11.76 -8.82
CA THR A 58 6.03 13.21 -8.81
C THR A 58 6.97 13.98 -7.89
N TYR A 59 7.23 13.46 -6.69
CA TYR A 59 8.00 14.17 -5.66
C TYR A 59 9.47 13.76 -5.60
N SER A 60 9.91 12.78 -6.40
CA SER A 60 11.27 12.22 -6.34
C SER A 60 11.68 11.83 -4.91
N SER A 61 10.72 11.30 -4.14
CA SER A 61 10.88 11.02 -2.72
C SER A 61 11.93 9.93 -2.49
N ARG A 62 12.87 10.20 -1.57
CA ARG A 62 13.98 9.27 -1.26
C ARG A 62 13.64 8.19 -0.23
N CYS A 63 12.58 8.39 0.56
CA CYS A 63 12.16 7.44 1.58
C CYS A 63 10.67 7.12 1.39
N VAL A 64 10.36 5.83 1.28
CA VAL A 64 9.02 5.32 0.97
C VAL A 64 8.72 4.22 1.97
N CYS A 65 7.61 4.34 2.69
CA CYS A 65 7.10 3.30 3.57
C CYS A 65 5.63 3.02 3.19
N ALA A 66 5.33 1.76 2.90
CA ALA A 66 3.99 1.25 2.66
C ALA A 66 3.52 0.46 3.88
N PHE A 67 2.28 0.68 4.32
CA PHE A 67 1.71 -0.02 5.46
C PHE A 67 0.45 -0.77 5.05
N THR A 68 0.29 -2.00 5.57
CA THR A 68 -0.95 -2.79 5.45
C THR A 68 -1.27 -3.46 6.78
N ASP A 69 -2.55 -3.56 7.09
CA ASP A 69 -3.08 -4.26 8.26
C ASP A 69 -3.35 -5.76 8.02
N SER A 70 -3.27 -6.20 6.76
CA SER A 70 -3.39 -7.61 6.40
C SER A 70 -2.03 -8.28 6.40
N THR A 71 -1.75 -9.07 7.44
CA THR A 71 -0.56 -9.92 7.52
C THR A 71 -0.49 -10.93 6.38
N VAL A 72 -1.64 -11.40 5.87
CA VAL A 72 -1.72 -12.30 4.72
C VAL A 72 -1.30 -11.59 3.42
N ALA A 73 -1.72 -10.34 3.23
CA ALA A 73 -1.25 -9.55 2.09
C ALA A 73 0.26 -9.27 2.20
N LEU A 74 0.73 -8.94 3.40
CA LEU A 74 2.15 -8.66 3.66
C LEU A 74 3.04 -9.88 3.36
N ASP A 75 2.69 -11.07 3.86
CA ASP A 75 3.44 -12.31 3.59
C ASP A 75 3.54 -12.61 2.08
N ARG A 76 2.48 -12.33 1.34
CA ARG A 76 2.46 -12.52 -0.12
C ARG A 76 3.31 -11.50 -0.87
N ILE A 77 3.33 -10.25 -0.42
CA ILE A 77 4.14 -9.18 -0.99
C ILE A 77 5.63 -9.45 -0.75
N HIS A 78 6.00 -10.03 0.39
CA HIS A 78 7.38 -10.43 0.69
C HIS A 78 7.81 -11.75 0.02
N SER A 79 6.84 -12.59 -0.37
CA SER A 79 7.11 -13.86 -1.04
C SER A 79 7.45 -13.70 -2.54
N THR A 80 8.17 -14.67 -3.10
CA THR A 80 8.37 -14.76 -4.55
C THR A 80 7.03 -15.04 -5.26
N PRO A 81 6.68 -14.30 -6.34
CA PRO A 81 5.40 -14.46 -7.03
C PRO A 81 5.12 -15.88 -7.56
N SER A 82 6.16 -16.61 -7.96
CA SER A 82 6.07 -17.99 -8.49
C SER A 82 5.49 -19.00 -7.50
N ARG A 83 5.47 -18.68 -6.21
CA ARG A 83 4.84 -19.50 -5.15
C ARG A 83 3.31 -19.55 -5.27
N TRP A 84 2.70 -18.60 -5.98
CA TRP A 84 1.26 -18.40 -5.99
C TRP A 84 0.61 -18.72 -7.34
N GLN A 85 -0.68 -19.03 -7.31
CA GLN A 85 -1.48 -19.13 -8.54
C GLN A 85 -1.46 -17.81 -9.32
N THR A 86 -1.57 -17.89 -10.65
CA THR A 86 -1.41 -16.79 -11.61
C THR A 86 -2.10 -15.48 -11.20
N PHE A 87 -3.33 -15.54 -10.67
CA PHE A 87 -4.06 -14.34 -10.23
C PHE A 87 -3.36 -13.57 -9.11
N VAL A 88 -2.83 -14.30 -8.11
CA VAL A 88 -2.13 -13.74 -6.95
C VAL A 88 -0.73 -13.35 -7.36
N ALA A 89 -0.02 -14.23 -8.09
CA ALA A 89 1.31 -13.96 -8.62
C ALA A 89 1.37 -12.65 -9.41
N ASN A 90 0.45 -12.46 -10.38
CA ASN A 90 0.41 -11.25 -11.20
C ASN A 90 0.19 -9.98 -10.38
N ARG A 91 -0.59 -10.04 -9.29
CA ARG A 91 -0.83 -8.88 -8.42
C ARG A 91 0.35 -8.59 -7.52
N VAL A 92 0.99 -9.63 -6.99
CA VAL A 92 2.25 -9.47 -6.24
C VAL A 92 3.29 -8.83 -7.14
N ILE A 93 3.48 -9.30 -8.37
CA ILE A 93 4.38 -8.69 -9.37
C ILE A 93 4.07 -7.20 -9.54
N ASN A 94 2.81 -6.85 -9.85
CA ASN A 94 2.44 -5.43 -10.03
C ASN A 94 2.71 -4.58 -8.78
N ILE A 95 2.45 -5.11 -7.57
CA ILE A 95 2.72 -4.38 -6.32
C ILE A 95 4.23 -4.18 -6.14
N GLN A 96 5.02 -5.22 -6.35
CA GLN A 96 6.49 -5.20 -6.25
C GLN A 96 7.12 -4.27 -7.30
N ASP A 97 6.53 -4.16 -8.49
CA ASP A 97 6.96 -3.21 -9.53
C ASP A 97 6.72 -1.75 -9.13
N TYR A 98 5.68 -1.49 -8.32
CA TYR A 98 5.37 -0.15 -7.83
C TYR A 98 6.22 0.24 -6.63
N ILE A 99 6.39 -0.66 -5.66
CA ILE A 99 7.10 -0.42 -4.40
C ILE A 99 7.90 -1.68 -4.06
N ALA A 100 9.17 -1.51 -3.68
CA ALA A 100 10.01 -2.61 -3.24
C ALA A 100 9.39 -3.35 -2.04
N PRO A 101 9.41 -4.70 -2.00
CA PRO A 101 8.91 -5.49 -0.86
C PRO A 101 9.45 -5.00 0.49
N ASP A 102 10.74 -4.66 0.56
CA ASP A 102 11.41 -4.21 1.80
C ASP A 102 10.83 -2.92 2.39
N ASN A 103 10.08 -2.15 1.59
CA ASN A 103 9.39 -0.95 2.03
C ASN A 103 7.95 -1.22 2.51
N PHE A 104 7.51 -2.48 2.58
CA PHE A 104 6.21 -2.86 3.12
C PHE A 104 6.28 -3.32 4.57
N TYR A 105 5.44 -2.72 5.40
CA TYR A 105 5.37 -2.93 6.83
C TYR A 105 3.94 -3.26 7.27
N HIS A 106 3.83 -3.94 8.41
CA HIS A 106 2.55 -4.16 9.06
C HIS A 106 2.17 -2.94 9.91
N ILE A 107 0.89 -2.57 9.90
CA ILE A 107 0.28 -1.63 10.87
C ILE A 107 -0.96 -2.28 11.49
N SER A 108 -1.28 -2.00 12.75
CA SER A 108 -2.55 -2.49 13.30
C SER A 108 -3.73 -1.83 12.58
N GLY A 109 -4.81 -2.57 12.29
CA GLY A 109 -6.04 -1.98 11.74
C GLY A 109 -6.62 -0.85 12.61
N LYS A 110 -6.36 -0.87 13.93
CA LYS A 110 -6.74 0.24 14.84
C LYS A 110 -5.94 1.52 14.64
N GLU A 111 -4.73 1.39 14.10
CA GLU A 111 -3.80 2.48 13.81
C GLU A 111 -3.81 2.83 12.32
N ASN A 112 -4.57 2.11 11.50
CA ASN A 112 -4.69 2.34 10.08
C ASN A 112 -5.59 3.55 9.82
N PRO A 113 -5.04 4.68 9.35
CA PRO A 113 -5.84 5.88 9.07
C PRO A 113 -6.77 5.71 7.86
N ALA A 114 -6.70 4.59 7.13
CA ALA A 114 -7.63 4.30 6.04
C ALA A 114 -8.94 3.64 6.49
N ASP A 115 -9.01 3.15 7.74
CA ASP A 115 -10.15 2.38 8.27
C ASP A 115 -11.02 3.17 9.27
N CYS A 116 -10.71 4.45 9.49
CA CYS A 116 -11.47 5.35 10.37
C CYS A 116 -12.80 5.83 9.77
#